data_AF-A0A4Q5QGT0-F1
#
_entry.id   AF-A0A4Q5QGT0-F1
#
_cell.length_a   1.000
_cell.length_b   1.000
_cell.length_c   1.000
_cell.angle_alpha   90.00
_cell.angle_beta   90.00
_cell.angle_gamma   90.00
#
_symmetry.space_group_name_H-M   'P 1'
#
loop_
_entity.id
_entity.type
_entity.pdbx_description
1 polymer ?
#
loop_
_entity_poly.entity_id
_entity_poly.type
_entity_poly.pdbx_seq_one_letter_code
_entity_poly.pdbx_strand_id
1 'polypeptide(L)'
;MEVTAPWDVPLGLAQHELIFYSLVVAGLALFAQFVRTWVSTGEVSPRYRTALYASMCICGVAFLSYLYLAVKFDTGYDLRDGVYVPNAESFGSYLPRYMDWSVTVPLLMVEALAVSAVVGARATKTRFILMASAFLMIFTGYLGAGVIGHGNSTSSLLVWGIISTIFFVVLYVVLFGVLRRSKASMSAEVYSAYSKALILLLSVWGWYPIAYAIGYQPHTDSSR
;
A
#
# COMPACT_ATOMS: atom_id res chain seq x y z
N MET A 1 25.38 6.29 -9.14
CA MET A 1 24.98 7.20 -8.05
C MET A 1 24.41 6.33 -6.96
N GLU A 2 24.91 6.49 -5.75
CA GLU A 2 24.44 5.80 -4.56
C GLU A 2 23.45 6.73 -3.84
N VAL A 3 22.41 6.13 -3.27
CA VAL A 3 21.42 6.78 -2.41
C VAL A 3 21.44 6.04 -1.08
N THR A 4 21.11 6.70 0.03
CA THR A 4 21.00 6.02 1.32
C THR A 4 19.60 5.41 1.44
N ALA A 5 19.53 4.13 1.76
CA ALA A 5 18.24 3.47 1.98
C ALA A 5 17.50 4.12 3.18
N PRO A 6 16.16 4.28 3.13
CA PRO A 6 15.42 4.98 4.18
C PRO A 6 15.56 4.37 5.59
N TRP A 7 15.83 3.08 5.69
CA TRP A 7 16.05 2.38 6.96
C TRP A 7 17.49 2.49 7.48
N ASP A 8 18.41 3.09 6.72
CA ASP A 8 19.81 3.31 7.12
C ASP A 8 20.05 4.75 7.62
N VAL A 9 18.97 5.52 7.84
CA VAL A 9 19.03 6.92 8.29
C VAL A 9 18.93 7.02 9.82
N PRO A 10 19.88 7.66 10.52
CA PRO A 10 19.76 7.95 11.95
C PRO A 10 18.60 8.89 12.26
N LEU A 11 17.93 8.66 13.40
CA LEU A 11 16.75 9.42 13.82
C LEU A 11 16.99 10.10 15.17
N GLY A 12 16.63 11.37 15.30
CA GLY A 12 16.51 12.01 16.60
C GLY A 12 15.34 11.45 17.41
N LEU A 13 15.35 11.67 18.74
CA LEU A 13 14.31 11.17 19.65
C LEU A 13 12.89 11.48 19.15
N ALA A 14 12.60 12.75 18.84
CA ALA A 14 11.28 13.18 18.40
C ALA A 14 10.85 12.56 17.06
N GLN A 15 11.80 12.33 16.14
CA GLN A 15 11.50 11.70 14.85
C GLN A 15 11.14 10.23 15.04
N HIS A 16 11.93 9.52 15.83
CA HIS A 16 11.68 8.11 16.16
C HIS A 16 10.33 7.94 16.87
N GLU A 17 10.05 8.73 17.90
CA GLU A 17 8.79 8.69 18.66
C GLU A 17 7.58 8.99 17.77
N LEU A 18 7.66 9.98 16.88
CA LEU A 18 6.55 10.34 15.99
C LEU A 18 6.27 9.25 14.96
N ILE A 19 7.32 8.64 14.39
CA ILE A 19 7.17 7.52 13.45
C ILE A 19 6.54 6.33 14.18
N PHE A 20 7.10 5.95 15.34
CA PHE A 20 6.59 4.83 16.12
C PHE A 20 5.11 5.02 16.53
N TYR A 21 4.76 6.21 17.04
CA TYR A 21 3.38 6.58 17.33
C TYR A 21 2.47 6.41 16.11
N SER A 22 2.90 6.89 14.94
CA SER A 22 2.13 6.81 13.70
C SER A 22 1.91 5.36 13.24
N LEU A 23 2.92 4.50 13.38
CA LEU A 23 2.81 3.07 13.06
C LEU A 23 1.79 2.37 13.95
N VAL A 24 1.85 2.62 15.26
CA VAL A 24 0.93 2.03 16.24
C VAL A 24 -0.50 2.53 16.02
N VAL A 25 -0.70 3.83 15.85
CA VAL A 25 -2.03 4.42 15.58
C VAL A 25 -2.64 3.84 14.30
N ALA A 26 -1.86 3.69 13.23
CA ALA A 26 -2.35 3.08 12.00
C ALA A 26 -2.81 1.62 12.21
N GLY A 27 -2.02 0.81 12.92
CA GLY A 27 -2.40 -0.56 13.28
C GLY A 27 -3.71 -0.61 14.09
N LEU A 28 -3.82 0.21 15.14
CA LEU A 28 -5.02 0.26 15.98
C LEU A 28 -6.26 0.73 15.21
N ALA A 29 -6.12 1.71 14.31
CA ALA A 29 -7.21 2.17 13.45
C ALA A 29 -7.69 1.07 12.49
N LEU A 30 -6.76 0.29 11.92
CA LEU A 30 -7.08 -0.86 11.06
C LEU A 30 -7.81 -1.96 11.83
N PHE A 31 -7.40 -2.23 13.08
CA PHE A 31 -8.11 -3.18 13.93
C PHE A 31 -9.52 -2.70 14.29
N ALA A 32 -9.69 -1.42 14.62
CA ALA A 32 -11.01 -0.83 14.85
C ALA A 32 -11.91 -0.96 13.62
N GLN A 33 -11.37 -0.70 12.41
CA GLN A 33 -12.11 -0.85 11.16
C GLN A 33 -12.44 -2.32 10.84
N PHE A 34 -11.54 -3.26 11.16
CA PHE A 34 -11.80 -4.69 11.06
C PHE A 34 -13.01 -5.09 11.90
N VAL A 35 -13.03 -4.70 13.18
CA VAL A 35 -14.14 -4.99 14.11
C VAL A 35 -15.43 -4.32 13.63
N ARG A 36 -15.36 -3.03 13.22
CA ARG A 36 -16.52 -2.30 12.70
C ARG A 36 -17.11 -2.97 11.47
N THR A 37 -16.28 -3.44 10.55
CA THR A 37 -16.76 -4.13 9.34
C THR A 37 -17.41 -5.47 9.71
N TRP A 38 -16.79 -6.25 10.60
CA TRP A 38 -17.33 -7.52 11.09
C TRP A 38 -18.76 -7.36 11.61
N VAL A 39 -18.97 -6.45 12.57
CA VAL A 39 -20.27 -6.30 13.23
C VAL A 39 -21.35 -5.78 12.28
N SER A 40 -20.97 -5.05 11.23
CA SER A 40 -21.91 -4.55 10.21
C SER A 40 -22.20 -5.47 9.04
N THR A 41 -21.62 -6.67 9.00
CA THR A 41 -21.89 -7.62 7.90
C THR A 41 -23.38 -7.94 7.73
N GLY A 42 -24.16 -7.89 8.82
CA GLY A 42 -25.60 -8.07 8.82
C GLY A 42 -26.41 -6.89 8.24
N GLU A 43 -25.84 -5.69 8.21
CA GLU A 43 -26.49 -4.46 7.71
C GLU A 43 -26.55 -4.41 6.17
N VAL A 44 -25.77 -5.28 5.51
CA VAL A 44 -25.61 -5.30 4.05
C VAL A 44 -26.24 -6.55 3.45
N SER A 45 -26.89 -6.38 2.29
CA SER A 45 -27.54 -7.48 1.58
C SER A 45 -26.52 -8.56 1.16
N PRO A 46 -26.92 -9.85 1.10
CA PRO A 46 -26.01 -10.96 0.80
C PRO A 46 -25.17 -10.78 -0.46
N ARG A 47 -25.72 -10.08 -1.46
CA ARG A 47 -25.05 -9.78 -2.73
C ARG A 47 -23.73 -9.01 -2.55
N TYR A 48 -23.63 -8.12 -1.56
CA TYR A 48 -22.47 -7.25 -1.37
C TYR A 48 -21.59 -7.65 -0.17
N ARG A 49 -21.95 -8.69 0.59
CA ARG A 49 -21.15 -9.15 1.75
C ARG A 49 -19.74 -9.59 1.40
N THR A 50 -19.53 -10.06 0.18
CA THR A 50 -18.19 -10.41 -0.32
C THR A 50 -17.24 -9.21 -0.34
N ALA A 51 -17.74 -7.99 -0.54
CA ALA A 51 -16.95 -6.77 -0.42
C ALA A 51 -16.54 -6.51 1.04
N LEU A 52 -17.46 -6.70 1.99
CA LEU A 52 -17.16 -6.53 3.41
C LEU A 52 -16.15 -7.58 3.89
N TYR A 53 -16.24 -8.83 3.44
CA TYR A 53 -15.25 -9.85 3.77
C TYR A 53 -13.87 -9.52 3.19
N ALA A 54 -13.80 -9.00 1.97
CA ALA A 54 -12.54 -8.50 1.41
C ALA A 54 -11.98 -7.36 2.27
N SER A 55 -12.81 -6.38 2.65
CA SER A 55 -12.45 -5.26 3.52
C SER A 55 -11.92 -5.72 4.89
N MET A 56 -12.57 -6.72 5.50
CA MET A 56 -12.08 -7.36 6.73
C MET A 56 -10.72 -8.01 6.53
N CYS A 57 -10.54 -8.81 5.47
CA CYS A 57 -9.24 -9.43 5.18
C CYS A 57 -8.15 -8.36 4.98
N ILE A 58 -8.44 -7.27 4.28
CA ILE A 58 -7.51 -6.16 4.07
C ILE A 58 -7.11 -5.54 5.41
N CYS A 59 -8.09 -5.16 6.24
CA CYS A 59 -7.81 -4.52 7.53
C CYS A 59 -7.08 -5.47 8.49
N GLY A 60 -7.43 -6.75 8.51
CA GLY A 60 -6.79 -7.76 9.35
C GLY A 60 -5.34 -8.04 8.95
N VAL A 61 -5.08 -8.25 7.65
CA VAL A 61 -3.71 -8.42 7.14
C VAL A 61 -2.87 -7.17 7.40
N ALA A 62 -3.42 -5.99 7.11
CA ALA A 62 -2.72 -4.74 7.34
C ALA A 62 -2.45 -4.52 8.84
N PHE A 63 -3.39 -4.81 9.73
CA PHE A 63 -3.18 -4.71 11.18
C PHE A 63 -2.02 -5.59 11.65
N LEU A 64 -2.02 -6.87 11.27
CA LEU A 64 -0.95 -7.81 11.62
C LEU A 64 0.41 -7.35 11.07
N SER A 65 0.42 -6.81 9.86
CA SER A 65 1.62 -6.21 9.27
C SER A 65 2.10 -5.00 10.05
N TYR A 66 1.20 -4.10 10.49
CA TYR A 66 1.58 -2.94 11.30
C TYR A 66 2.09 -3.32 12.68
N LEU A 67 1.59 -4.40 13.30
CA LEU A 67 2.17 -4.94 14.53
C LEU A 67 3.60 -5.41 14.30
N TYR A 68 3.82 -6.21 13.24
CA TYR A 68 5.15 -6.69 12.90
C TYR A 68 6.11 -5.53 12.54
N LEU A 69 5.61 -4.53 11.82
CA LEU A 69 6.32 -3.33 11.44
C LEU A 69 6.71 -2.47 12.65
N ALA A 70 5.82 -2.29 13.62
CA ALA A 70 6.13 -1.56 14.84
C ALA A 70 7.23 -2.26 15.65
N VAL A 71 7.15 -3.59 15.79
CA VAL A 71 8.20 -4.38 16.45
C VAL A 71 9.52 -4.25 15.70
N LYS A 72 9.53 -4.41 14.38
CA LYS A 72 10.76 -4.30 13.59
C LYS A 72 11.34 -2.89 13.56
N PHE A 73 10.51 -1.86 13.59
CA PHE A 73 10.97 -0.49 13.72
C PHE A 73 11.65 -0.27 15.08
N ASP A 74 11.01 -0.68 16.18
CA ASP A 74 11.57 -0.56 17.53
C ASP A 74 12.90 -1.33 17.69
N THR A 75 12.96 -2.58 17.21
CA THR A 75 14.17 -3.41 17.30
C THR A 75 15.24 -3.06 16.27
N GLY A 76 14.90 -2.27 15.24
CA GLY A 76 15.78 -1.94 14.12
C GLY A 76 16.74 -0.78 14.40
N TYR A 77 16.62 -0.14 15.56
CA TYR A 77 17.44 1.00 15.96
C TYR A 77 17.98 0.82 17.37
N ASP A 78 19.24 1.19 17.57
CA ASP A 78 19.89 1.27 18.88
C ASP A 78 19.97 2.73 19.33
N LEU A 79 19.53 3.04 20.55
CA LEU A 79 19.73 4.37 21.13
C LEU A 79 21.18 4.55 21.57
N ARG A 80 21.90 5.50 20.97
CA ARG A 80 23.28 5.87 21.30
C ARG A 80 23.41 7.38 21.38
N ASP A 81 23.90 7.89 22.51
CA ASP A 81 24.12 9.32 22.75
C ASP A 81 22.90 10.22 22.40
N GLY A 82 21.68 9.73 22.66
CA GLY A 82 20.43 10.46 22.37
C GLY A 82 19.96 10.41 20.92
N VAL A 83 20.57 9.56 20.08
CA VAL A 83 20.19 9.34 18.68
C VAL A 83 19.89 7.87 18.44
N TYR A 84 18.81 7.57 17.71
CA TYR A 84 18.49 6.21 17.26
C TYR A 84 19.30 5.91 16.00
N VAL A 85 20.23 4.96 16.11
CA VAL A 85 21.12 4.53 15.03
C VAL A 85 20.64 3.19 14.46
N PRO A 86 20.44 3.06 13.14
CA PRO A 86 20.04 1.81 12.52
C PRO A 86 21.01 0.66 12.82
N ASN A 87 20.47 -0.53 13.07
CA ASN A 87 21.23 -1.75 13.21
C ASN A 87 20.93 -2.71 12.03
N ALA A 88 21.49 -3.93 12.06
CA ALA A 88 21.34 -4.90 10.95
C ALA A 88 19.88 -5.32 10.66
N GLU A 89 18.96 -5.12 11.60
CA GLU A 89 17.54 -5.45 11.46
C GLU A 89 16.69 -4.28 10.93
N SER A 90 17.29 -3.10 10.71
CA SER A 90 16.58 -1.88 10.30
C SER A 90 15.77 -2.05 9.02
N PHE A 91 16.21 -2.89 8.07
CA PHE A 91 15.46 -3.23 6.86
C PHE A 91 14.06 -3.81 7.16
N GLY A 92 13.91 -4.47 8.31
CA GLY A 92 12.62 -4.95 8.82
C GLY A 92 11.59 -3.84 9.06
N SER A 93 12.02 -2.58 9.19
CA SER A 93 11.13 -1.41 9.28
C SER A 93 10.51 -0.99 7.94
N TYR A 94 10.86 -1.66 6.84
CA TYR A 94 10.37 -1.36 5.50
C TYR A 94 9.66 -2.56 4.87
N LEU A 95 10.26 -3.74 5.02
CA LEU A 95 9.84 -4.99 4.41
C LEU A 95 8.34 -5.36 4.59
N PRO A 96 7.74 -5.20 5.80
CA PRO A 96 6.35 -5.60 6.03
C PRO A 96 5.35 -4.91 5.11
N ARG A 97 5.64 -3.68 4.67
CA ARG A 97 4.76 -2.91 3.78
C ARG A 97 4.60 -3.59 2.42
N TYR A 98 5.69 -4.04 1.80
CA TYR A 98 5.61 -4.75 0.52
C TYR A 98 4.99 -6.13 0.65
N MET A 99 5.22 -6.81 1.78
CA MET A 99 4.58 -8.09 2.09
C MET A 99 3.06 -7.92 2.20
N ASP A 100 2.59 -6.93 2.97
CA ASP A 100 1.16 -6.68 3.12
C ASP A 100 0.52 -6.16 1.84
N TRP A 101 1.18 -5.28 1.09
CA TRP A 101 0.64 -4.74 -0.17
C TRP A 101 0.49 -5.82 -1.23
N SER A 102 1.37 -6.82 -1.23
CA SER A 102 1.27 -7.96 -2.16
C SER A 102 -0.04 -8.74 -1.99
N VAL A 103 -0.69 -8.63 -0.84
CA VAL A 103 -1.98 -9.28 -0.53
C VAL A 103 -3.14 -8.28 -0.53
N THR A 104 -2.98 -7.15 0.16
CA THR A 104 -4.05 -6.16 0.39
C THR A 104 -4.42 -5.39 -0.86
N VAL A 105 -3.46 -5.05 -1.73
CA VAL A 105 -3.71 -4.31 -2.98
C VAL A 105 -4.55 -5.15 -3.96
N PRO A 106 -4.25 -6.45 -4.21
CA PRO A 106 -5.16 -7.32 -4.95
C PRO A 106 -6.55 -7.47 -4.33
N LEU A 107 -6.64 -7.58 -2.99
CA LEU A 107 -7.93 -7.67 -2.31
C LEU A 107 -8.76 -6.39 -2.44
N LEU A 108 -8.14 -5.21 -2.40
CA LEU A 108 -8.80 -3.92 -2.65
C LEU A 108 -9.40 -3.87 -4.06
N MET A 109 -8.76 -4.50 -5.04
CA MET A 109 -9.32 -4.64 -6.38
C MET A 109 -10.52 -5.58 -6.43
N VAL A 110 -10.50 -6.66 -5.64
CA VAL A 110 -11.66 -7.55 -5.49
C VAL A 110 -12.83 -6.81 -4.84
N GLU A 111 -12.58 -6.07 -3.77
CA GLU A 111 -13.57 -5.26 -3.06
C GLU A 111 -14.20 -4.20 -3.97
N ALA A 112 -13.37 -3.42 -4.67
CA ALA A 112 -13.81 -2.39 -5.61
C ALA A 112 -14.69 -2.99 -6.73
N LEU A 113 -14.30 -4.14 -7.28
CA LEU A 113 -15.08 -4.78 -8.33
C LEU A 113 -16.37 -5.43 -7.79
N ALA A 114 -16.38 -5.93 -6.55
CA ALA A 114 -17.54 -6.58 -5.94
C ALA A 114 -18.72 -5.63 -5.75
N VAL A 115 -18.47 -4.33 -5.57
CA VAL A 115 -19.51 -3.29 -5.48
C VAL A 115 -19.79 -2.60 -6.83
N SER A 116 -19.07 -2.96 -7.89
CA SER A 116 -19.28 -2.43 -9.24
C SER A 116 -20.50 -3.04 -9.93
N ALA A 117 -20.88 -2.49 -11.09
CA ALA A 117 -21.93 -3.08 -11.92
C ALA A 117 -21.42 -4.15 -12.92
N VAL A 118 -20.11 -4.46 -12.93
CA VAL A 118 -19.53 -5.40 -13.90
C VAL A 118 -19.79 -6.84 -13.43
N VAL A 119 -20.39 -7.67 -14.29
CA VAL A 119 -20.83 -9.04 -13.97
C VAL A 119 -20.32 -10.08 -14.98
N GLY A 120 -20.51 -11.37 -14.65
CA GLY A 120 -20.25 -12.51 -15.53
C GLY A 120 -18.78 -12.70 -15.91
N ALA A 121 -18.52 -13.28 -17.09
CA ALA A 121 -17.18 -13.55 -17.60
C ALA A 121 -16.29 -12.30 -17.67
N ARG A 122 -16.91 -11.13 -17.91
CA ARG A 122 -16.22 -9.85 -17.90
C ARG A 122 -15.70 -9.49 -16.51
N ALA A 123 -16.50 -9.68 -15.47
CA ALA A 123 -16.07 -9.46 -14.09
C ALA A 123 -14.90 -10.37 -13.74
N THR A 124 -14.95 -11.64 -14.10
CA THR A 124 -13.84 -12.59 -13.86
C THR A 124 -12.56 -12.14 -14.54
N LYS A 125 -12.62 -11.79 -15.83
CA LYS A 125 -11.46 -11.30 -16.58
C LYS A 125 -10.91 -9.99 -16.01
N THR A 126 -11.79 -9.03 -15.72
CA THR A 126 -11.40 -7.75 -15.12
C THR A 126 -10.77 -7.95 -13.75
N ARG A 127 -11.32 -8.82 -12.90
CA ARG A 127 -10.77 -9.17 -11.60
C ARG A 127 -9.35 -9.71 -11.72
N PHE A 128 -9.15 -10.69 -12.61
CA PHE A 128 -7.84 -11.28 -12.84
C PHE A 128 -6.81 -10.25 -13.27
N ILE A 129 -7.15 -9.39 -14.24
CA ILE A 129 -6.25 -8.32 -14.71
C ILE A 129 -5.92 -7.36 -13.56
N LEU A 130 -6.92 -6.91 -12.80
CA LEU A 130 -6.69 -5.99 -11.68
C LEU A 130 -5.82 -6.61 -10.59
N MET A 131 -6.08 -7.86 -10.19
CA MET A 131 -5.29 -8.57 -9.18
C MET A 131 -3.85 -8.82 -9.65
N ALA A 132 -3.67 -9.25 -10.90
CA ALA A 132 -2.35 -9.50 -11.47
C ALA A 132 -1.55 -8.20 -11.60
N SER A 133 -2.16 -7.12 -12.12
CA SER A 133 -1.51 -5.81 -12.19
C SER A 133 -1.17 -5.26 -10.80
N ALA A 134 -2.08 -5.38 -9.84
CA ALA A 134 -1.84 -4.99 -8.44
C ALA A 134 -0.64 -5.73 -7.84
N PHE A 135 -0.61 -7.06 -7.98
CA PHE A 135 0.50 -7.87 -7.47
C PHE A 135 1.82 -7.53 -8.17
N LEU A 136 1.83 -7.49 -9.51
CA LEU A 136 3.05 -7.22 -10.29
C LEU A 136 3.59 -5.80 -10.04
N MET A 137 2.72 -4.81 -9.85
CA MET A 137 3.10 -3.46 -9.44
C MET A 137 3.88 -3.48 -8.13
N ILE A 138 3.33 -4.12 -7.08
CA ILE A 138 3.99 -4.19 -5.77
C ILE A 138 5.27 -5.02 -5.83
N PHE A 139 5.22 -6.18 -6.48
CA PHE A 139 6.35 -7.10 -6.60
C PHE A 139 7.54 -6.44 -7.31
N THR A 140 7.30 -5.80 -8.45
CA THR A 140 8.37 -5.11 -9.18
C THR A 140 8.88 -3.88 -8.45
N GLY A 141 8.02 -3.14 -7.74
CA GLY A 141 8.46 -2.07 -6.84
C GLY A 141 9.35 -2.59 -5.71
N TYR A 142 9.02 -3.75 -5.12
CA TYR A 142 9.83 -4.39 -4.08
C TYR A 142 11.20 -4.81 -4.62
N LEU A 143 11.26 -5.34 -5.84
CA LEU A 143 12.52 -5.70 -6.48
C LEU A 143 13.48 -4.50 -6.56
N GLY A 144 12.96 -3.34 -6.96
CA GLY A 144 13.73 -2.10 -7.03
C GLY A 144 14.14 -1.54 -5.69
N ALA A 145 13.20 -1.45 -4.75
CA ALA A 145 13.44 -0.81 -3.46
C ALA A 145 14.22 -1.67 -2.47
N GLY A 146 13.93 -2.97 -2.37
CA GLY A 146 14.45 -3.80 -1.29
C GLY A 146 15.39 -4.90 -1.73
N VAL A 147 15.19 -5.49 -2.92
CA VAL A 147 15.92 -6.71 -3.31
C VAL A 147 17.20 -6.38 -4.08
N ILE A 148 17.11 -5.54 -5.11
CA ILE A 148 18.21 -5.28 -6.03
C ILE A 148 18.90 -4.00 -5.59
N GLY A 149 20.16 -4.14 -5.15
CA GLY A 149 20.94 -3.02 -4.60
C GLY A 149 20.51 -2.58 -3.20
N HIS A 150 19.60 -3.32 -2.55
CA HIS A 150 19.21 -3.17 -1.16
C HIS A 150 18.86 -1.71 -0.76
N GLY A 151 18.10 -1.02 -1.61
CA GLY A 151 17.70 0.38 -1.38
C GLY A 151 18.76 1.43 -1.70
N ASN A 152 19.99 1.02 -2.03
CA ASN A 152 21.12 1.94 -2.25
C ASN A 152 21.46 2.18 -3.73
N SER A 153 20.80 1.46 -4.66
CA SER A 153 21.03 1.58 -6.10
C SER A 153 19.99 2.48 -6.78
N THR A 154 20.43 3.67 -7.18
CA THR A 154 19.61 4.60 -7.97
C THR A 154 19.07 3.98 -9.26
N SER A 155 19.91 3.25 -10.00
CA SER A 155 19.51 2.63 -11.27
C SER A 155 18.46 1.55 -11.06
N SER A 156 18.61 0.74 -10.00
CA SER A 156 17.62 -0.24 -9.60
C SER A 156 16.28 0.42 -9.28
N LEU A 157 16.29 1.44 -8.41
CA LEU A 157 15.08 2.17 -8.03
C LEU A 157 14.33 2.72 -9.25
N LEU A 158 15.04 3.38 -10.17
CA LEU A 158 14.45 3.96 -11.37
C LEU A 158 13.88 2.91 -12.33
N VAL A 159 14.68 1.91 -12.71
CA VAL A 159 14.27 0.91 -13.70
C VAL A 159 13.05 0.13 -13.20
N TRP A 160 13.11 -0.38 -11.96
CA TRP A 160 12.02 -1.14 -11.39
C TRP A 160 10.82 -0.28 -11.00
N GLY A 161 11.05 0.98 -10.63
CA GLY A 161 9.98 1.97 -10.42
C GLY A 161 9.21 2.26 -11.71
N ILE A 162 9.89 2.37 -12.84
CA ILE A 162 9.25 2.53 -14.16
C ILE A 162 8.43 1.28 -14.50
N ILE A 163 9.00 0.08 -14.32
CA ILE A 163 8.29 -1.18 -14.56
C ILE A 163 7.03 -1.29 -13.67
N SER A 164 7.15 -0.99 -12.38
CA SER A 164 6.02 -0.95 -11.44
C SER A 164 4.94 0.04 -11.88
N THR A 165 5.37 1.21 -12.36
CA THR A 165 4.47 2.26 -12.86
C THR A 165 3.67 1.82 -14.08
N ILE A 166 4.21 0.96 -14.95
CA ILE A 166 3.45 0.41 -16.08
C ILE A 166 2.24 -0.38 -15.57
N PHE A 167 2.44 -1.25 -14.56
CA PHE A 167 1.33 -2.01 -13.95
C PHE A 167 0.34 -1.11 -13.22
N PHE A 168 0.83 -0.05 -12.57
CA PHE A 168 -0.01 0.97 -11.94
C PHE A 168 -0.91 1.69 -12.96
N VAL A 169 -0.36 2.10 -14.11
CA VAL A 169 -1.14 2.73 -15.19
C VAL A 169 -2.18 1.78 -15.76
N VAL A 170 -1.83 0.50 -15.98
CA VAL A 170 -2.81 -0.51 -16.42
C VAL A 170 -3.96 -0.62 -15.42
N LEU A 171 -3.66 -0.67 -14.11
CA LEU A 171 -4.65 -0.71 -13.05
C LEU A 171 -5.59 0.50 -13.09
N TYR A 172 -5.06 1.72 -13.26
CA TYR A 172 -5.85 2.95 -13.42
C TYR A 172 -6.80 2.90 -14.60
N VAL A 173 -6.29 2.52 -15.78
CA VAL A 173 -7.07 2.45 -17.02
C VAL A 173 -8.21 1.44 -16.88
N VAL A 174 -7.94 0.28 -16.28
CA VAL A 174 -8.97 -0.75 -16.07
C VAL A 174 -10.02 -0.28 -15.07
N LEU A 175 -9.63 0.31 -13.92
CA LEU A 175 -10.58 0.85 -12.93
C LEU A 175 -11.43 1.98 -13.50
N PHE A 176 -10.85 2.89 -14.28
CA PHE A 176 -11.62 3.92 -14.97
C PHE A 176 -12.63 3.32 -15.97
N GLY A 177 -12.24 2.24 -16.65
CA GLY A 177 -13.13 1.45 -17.48
C GLY A 177 -14.28 0.78 -16.72
N VAL A 178 -14.05 0.32 -15.48
CA VAL A 178 -15.09 -0.23 -14.59
C VAL A 178 -16.03 0.88 -14.14
N LEU A 179 -15.49 2.04 -13.75
CA LEU A 179 -16.26 3.20 -13.32
C LEU A 179 -17.22 3.65 -14.42
N ARG A 180 -16.71 3.90 -15.64
CA ARG A 180 -17.53 4.34 -16.79
C ARG A 180 -18.70 3.41 -17.10
N ARG A 181 -18.48 2.10 -16.99
CA ARG A 181 -19.54 1.09 -17.23
C ARG A 181 -20.57 1.05 -16.11
N SER A 182 -20.14 1.30 -14.88
CA SER A 182 -21.03 1.27 -13.72
C SER A 182 -22.04 2.41 -13.73
N LYS A 183 -21.74 3.52 -14.41
CA LYS A 183 -22.64 4.69 -14.52
C LYS A 183 -24.03 4.37 -15.06
N ALA A 184 -24.14 3.51 -16.06
CA ALA A 184 -25.42 3.18 -16.69
C ALA A 184 -26.30 2.24 -15.85
N SER A 185 -25.73 1.60 -14.84
CA SER A 185 -26.37 0.52 -14.08
C SER A 185 -26.56 0.84 -12.60
N MET A 186 -26.20 2.05 -12.17
CA MET A 186 -26.33 2.52 -10.78
C MET A 186 -27.23 3.75 -10.74
N SER A 187 -27.93 3.96 -9.62
CA SER A 187 -28.57 5.25 -9.35
C SER A 187 -27.52 6.35 -9.23
N ALA A 188 -27.93 7.61 -9.40
CA ALA A 188 -27.01 8.75 -9.30
C ALA A 188 -26.28 8.82 -7.95
N GLU A 189 -26.98 8.49 -6.86
CA GLU A 189 -26.43 8.48 -5.51
C GLU A 189 -25.37 7.38 -5.33
N VAL A 190 -25.69 6.14 -5.71
CA VAL A 190 -24.77 4.99 -5.61
C VAL A 190 -23.55 5.21 -6.50
N TYR A 191 -23.74 5.69 -7.73
CA TYR A 191 -22.64 6.01 -8.63
C TYR A 191 -21.74 7.11 -8.06
N SER A 192 -22.30 8.15 -7.45
CA SER A 192 -21.54 9.23 -6.82
C SER A 192 -20.67 8.71 -5.68
N ALA A 193 -21.24 7.90 -4.78
CA ALA A 193 -20.50 7.29 -3.67
C ALA A 193 -19.36 6.38 -4.19
N TYR A 194 -19.67 5.49 -5.15
CA TYR A 194 -18.68 4.60 -5.75
C TYR A 194 -17.56 5.37 -6.48
N SER A 195 -17.91 6.42 -7.23
CA SER A 195 -16.94 7.29 -7.92
C SER A 195 -15.99 7.96 -6.93
N LYS A 196 -16.53 8.53 -5.84
CA LYS A 196 -15.73 9.18 -4.80
C LYS A 196 -14.79 8.20 -4.12
N ALA A 197 -15.25 6.99 -3.81
CA ALA A 197 -14.41 5.95 -3.22
C ALA A 197 -13.24 5.56 -4.15
N LEU A 198 -13.50 5.35 -5.44
CA LEU A 198 -12.45 5.06 -6.41
C LEU A 198 -11.49 6.24 -6.60
N ILE A 199 -12.00 7.48 -6.72
CA ILE A 199 -11.14 8.66 -6.85
C ILE A 199 -10.26 8.80 -5.62
N LEU A 200 -10.82 8.66 -4.40
CA LEU A 200 -10.04 8.71 -3.17
C LEU A 200 -8.94 7.63 -3.15
N LEU A 201 -9.29 6.38 -3.50
CA LEU A 201 -8.34 5.27 -3.58
C LEU A 201 -7.17 5.61 -4.51
N LEU A 202 -7.48 6.06 -5.74
CA LEU A 202 -6.48 6.42 -6.73
C LEU A 202 -5.67 7.65 -6.30
N SER A 203 -6.29 8.68 -5.73
CA SER A 203 -5.58 9.86 -5.25
C SER A 203 -4.59 9.52 -4.14
N VAL A 204 -4.99 8.70 -3.16
CA VAL A 204 -4.09 8.23 -2.09
C VAL A 204 -2.98 7.35 -2.68
N TRP A 205 -3.29 6.48 -3.63
CA TRP A 205 -2.28 5.61 -4.22
C TRP A 205 -1.25 6.33 -5.08
N GLY A 206 -1.64 7.44 -5.71
CA GLY A 206 -0.72 8.30 -6.45
C GLY A 206 0.43 8.86 -5.60
N TRP A 207 0.30 8.85 -4.28
CA TRP A 207 1.37 9.23 -3.36
C TRP A 207 2.46 8.17 -3.23
N TYR A 208 2.17 6.88 -3.41
CA TYR A 208 3.17 5.81 -3.22
C TYR A 208 4.34 5.88 -4.22
N PRO A 209 4.12 6.09 -5.53
CA PRO A 209 5.23 6.31 -6.47
C PRO A 209 6.08 7.53 -6.12
N ILE A 210 5.47 8.58 -5.55
CA ILE A 210 6.18 9.77 -5.09
C ILE A 210 7.04 9.43 -3.87
N ALA A 211 6.48 8.75 -2.87
CA ALA A 211 7.22 8.30 -1.69
C ALA A 211 8.37 7.35 -2.06
N TYR A 212 8.14 6.44 -3.01
CA TYR A 212 9.15 5.57 -3.59
C TYR A 212 10.27 6.39 -4.25
N ALA A 213 9.91 7.42 -5.02
CA ALA A 213 10.87 8.31 -5.66
C ALA A 213 11.56 9.27 -4.68
N ILE A 214 11.00 9.61 -3.52
CA ILE A 214 11.68 10.46 -2.52
C ILE A 214 12.90 9.73 -1.91
N GLY A 215 12.90 8.39 -1.88
CA GLY A 215 14.11 7.60 -1.58
C GLY A 215 15.27 7.84 -2.56
N TYR A 216 15.00 8.47 -3.71
CA TYR A 216 16.01 9.07 -4.58
C TYR A 216 16.44 10.42 -4.01
N GLN A 217 17.31 10.41 -2.99
CA GLN A 217 18.11 11.59 -2.68
C GLN A 217 19.56 11.29 -3.05
N PRO A 218 20.09 11.89 -4.13
CA PRO A 218 21.51 11.77 -4.46
C PRO A 218 22.33 12.20 -3.24
N HIS A 219 23.38 11.46 -2.90
CA HIS A 219 24.36 11.92 -1.92
C HIS A 219 24.84 13.33 -2.31
N THR A 220 24.35 14.35 -1.62
CA THR A 220 24.98 15.66 -1.57
C THR A 220 26.01 15.57 -0.47
N ASP A 221 27.27 15.42 -0.85
CA ASP A 221 28.41 15.63 0.04
C ASP A 221 28.23 17.01 0.70
N SER A 222 27.79 17.04 1.96
CA SER A 222 27.68 18.27 2.74
C SER A 222 28.97 18.60 3.48
N SER A 223 30.08 17.93 3.14
CA SER A 223 31.43 18.30 3.51
C SER A 223 32.13 19.06 2.38
N ARG A 224 31.67 20.30 2.12
CA ARG A 224 32.50 21.39 1.58
C ARG A 224 32.06 22.71 2.18
#